data_AF-A0A353D416-F1
#
_entry.id   AF-A0A353D416-F1
#
_cell.length_a   1.000
_cell.length_b   1.000
_cell.length_c   1.000
_cell.angle_alpha   90.00
_cell.angle_beta   90.00
_cell.angle_gamma   90.00
#
_symmetry.space_group_name_H-M   'P 1'
#
loop_
_entity.id
_entity.type
_entity.pdbx_description
1 polymer ?
#
loop_
_entity_poly.entity_id
_entity_poly.type
_entity_poly.pdbx_seq_one_letter_code
_entity_poly.pdbx_strand_id
1 'polypeptide(L)'
;MYPGFIELVEAGDPLAIEDVDNIGKIKLYAWRGPDYIEDYKEDVAGVGWILAENWWPYQRPSFVTPPFAGYVSGHSTFSRAAAEVLTQLTGDPFFPGGMSSFETDRRNFLVFEDGPTEDIILEWATYRDASDQCSLSRIWGGIHPPADDIPGRLIGMKIGPAAFTLAQDYFEGTN
;
A
#
# COMPACT_ATOMS: atom_id res chain seq x y z
N MET A 1 -7.96 23.39 0.45
CA MET A 1 -7.85 23.00 1.87
C MET A 1 -8.99 22.05 2.21
N TYR A 2 -8.75 21.07 3.06
CA TYR A 2 -9.73 20.07 3.51
C TYR A 2 -9.75 20.06 5.05
N PRO A 3 -10.73 20.70 5.69
CA PRO A 3 -10.75 20.87 7.15
C PRO A 3 -10.60 19.54 7.90
N GLY A 4 -9.77 19.54 8.94
CA GLY A 4 -9.44 18.36 9.75
C GLY A 4 -8.35 17.46 9.16
N PHE A 5 -7.88 17.70 7.93
CA PHE A 5 -6.81 16.89 7.32
C PHE A 5 -5.75 17.69 6.57
N ILE A 6 -6.11 18.76 5.86
CA ILE A 6 -5.21 19.63 5.09
C ILE A 6 -5.57 21.08 5.38
N GLU A 7 -4.73 21.75 6.16
CA GLU A 7 -4.98 23.08 6.70
C GLU A 7 -3.76 23.99 6.57
N LEU A 8 -3.96 25.30 6.73
CA LEU A 8 -2.85 26.24 6.86
C LEU A 8 -2.45 26.28 8.33
N VAL A 9 -1.16 26.46 8.60
CA VAL A 9 -0.67 26.78 9.93
C VAL A 9 -1.10 28.21 10.27
N GLU A 10 -1.88 28.37 11.34
CA GLU A 10 -2.35 29.67 11.83
C GLU A 10 -1.52 30.15 13.03
N ALA A 11 -1.61 31.45 13.35
CA ALA A 11 -0.98 31.98 14.54
C ALA A 11 -1.57 31.32 15.80
N GLY A 12 -0.71 30.72 16.63
CA GLY A 12 -1.10 29.97 17.83
C GLY A 12 -1.28 28.46 17.61
N ASP A 13 -1.13 27.96 16.39
CA ASP A 13 -0.98 26.53 16.14
C ASP A 13 0.28 25.99 16.84
N PRO A 14 0.29 24.76 17.39
CA PRO A 14 1.50 24.15 17.95
C PRO A 14 2.71 24.22 17.01
N LEU A 15 2.51 24.00 15.69
CA LEU A 15 3.58 24.10 14.69
C LEU A 15 4.10 25.53 14.50
N ALA A 16 3.28 26.55 14.76
CA ALA A 16 3.69 27.96 14.75
C ALA A 16 4.34 28.40 16.07
N ILE A 17 4.07 27.69 17.17
CA ILE A 17 4.72 27.93 18.48
C ILE A 17 6.15 27.38 18.46
N GLU A 18 6.36 26.22 17.83
CA GLU A 18 7.69 25.65 17.63
C GLU A 18 8.55 26.53 16.71
N ASP A 19 7.98 27.02 15.62
CA ASP A 19 8.64 27.94 14.70
C ASP A 19 7.61 28.88 14.04
N VAL A 20 7.74 30.18 14.31
CA VAL A 20 6.83 31.23 13.79
C VAL A 20 6.87 31.33 12.27
N ASP A 21 7.96 30.91 11.62
CA ASP A 21 8.10 30.91 10.17
C ASP A 21 7.24 29.84 9.50
N ASN A 22 6.61 28.95 10.29
CA ASN A 22 5.65 27.98 9.78
C ASN A 22 4.28 28.60 9.46
N ILE A 23 3.96 29.79 9.98
CA ILE A 23 2.66 30.43 9.73
C ILE A 23 2.42 30.60 8.22
N GLY A 24 1.27 30.12 7.74
CA GLY A 24 0.90 30.14 6.33
C GLY A 24 1.42 28.96 5.50
N LYS A 25 2.27 28.09 6.05
CA LYS A 25 2.60 26.80 5.42
C LYS A 25 1.39 25.84 5.46
N ILE A 26 1.41 24.84 4.59
CA ILE A 26 0.41 23.77 4.59
C ILE A 26 0.80 22.73 5.64
N LYS A 27 -0.15 22.32 6.48
CA LYS A 27 -0.02 21.18 7.41
C LYS A 27 -0.98 20.05 7.03
N LEU A 28 -0.58 18.82 7.34
CA LEU A 28 -1.32 17.59 7.08
C LEU A 28 -1.55 16.83 8.38
N TYR A 29 -2.74 16.26 8.57
CA TYR A 29 -3.02 15.32 9.66
C TYR A 29 -2.76 13.90 9.17
N ALA A 30 -1.56 13.36 9.46
CA ALA A 30 -1.06 12.12 8.88
C ALA A 30 -0.12 11.37 9.85
N TRP A 31 0.39 10.20 9.43
CA TRP A 31 1.49 9.54 10.13
C TRP A 31 2.66 10.52 10.27
N ARG A 32 3.19 10.67 11.49
CA ARG A 32 4.17 11.73 11.78
C ARG A 32 5.53 11.48 11.17
N GLY A 33 5.80 10.27 10.71
CA GLY A 33 7.00 9.94 9.94
C GLY A 33 8.16 9.41 10.77
N PRO A 34 9.28 9.07 10.11
CA PRO A 34 10.42 8.42 10.72
C PRO A 34 11.15 9.27 11.76
N ASP A 35 11.02 10.61 11.71
CA ASP A 35 11.65 11.50 12.68
C ASP A 35 11.08 11.36 14.10
N TYR A 36 9.94 10.67 14.26
CA TYR A 36 9.31 10.34 15.53
C TYR A 36 9.59 8.89 15.99
N ILE A 37 10.55 8.20 15.35
CA ILE A 37 10.97 6.82 15.67
C ILE A 37 12.46 6.83 16.00
N GLU A 38 12.84 6.57 17.25
CA GLU A 38 14.25 6.38 17.64
C GLU A 38 14.65 4.89 17.57
N ASP A 39 13.79 4.00 18.10
CA ASP A 39 13.89 2.55 17.99
C ASP A 39 12.60 1.96 17.41
N TYR A 40 12.68 1.43 16.18
CA TYR A 40 11.54 0.82 15.49
C TYR A 40 10.96 -0.41 16.20
N LYS A 41 11.62 -0.95 17.24
CA LYS A 41 11.10 -2.07 18.03
C LYS A 41 10.25 -1.63 19.22
N GLU A 42 10.32 -0.36 19.61
CA GLU A 42 9.65 0.14 20.81
C GLU A 42 8.79 1.38 20.54
N ASP A 43 9.10 2.14 19.49
CA ASP A 43 8.44 3.40 19.19
C ASP A 43 7.35 3.25 18.12
N VAL A 44 6.30 4.06 18.27
CA VAL A 44 5.28 4.30 17.25
C VAL A 44 5.19 5.79 16.97
N ALA A 45 5.24 6.17 15.69
CA ALA A 45 5.23 7.57 15.33
C ALA A 45 3.82 8.14 15.48
N GLY A 46 2.77 7.32 15.32
CA GLY A 46 1.39 7.75 15.49
C GLY A 46 0.95 8.79 14.45
N VAL A 47 -0.25 9.35 14.64
CA VAL A 47 -0.87 10.31 13.72
C VAL A 47 -0.98 11.67 14.38
N GLY A 48 -0.65 12.73 13.64
CA GLY A 48 -0.73 14.10 14.12
C GLY A 48 -0.56 15.13 13.00
N TRP A 49 -0.62 16.41 13.37
CA TRP A 49 -0.33 17.51 12.45
C TRP A 49 1.17 17.60 12.19
N ILE A 50 1.56 17.56 10.93
CA ILE A 50 2.93 17.80 10.45
C ILE A 50 2.91 18.83 9.32
N LEU A 51 4.04 19.50 9.07
CA LEU A 51 4.18 20.32 7.86
C LEU A 51 4.14 19.42 6.62
N ALA A 52 3.45 19.87 5.57
CA ALA A 52 3.31 19.11 4.33
C ALA A 52 4.66 18.84 3.65
N GLU A 53 5.65 19.73 3.82
CA GLU A 53 7.02 19.57 3.32
C GLU A 53 7.81 18.48 4.06
N ASN A 54 7.35 18.06 5.24
CA ASN A 54 7.95 16.99 6.04
C ASN A 54 7.19 15.66 5.91
N TRP A 55 6.22 15.57 4.99
CA TRP A 55 5.41 14.37 4.85
C TRP A 55 6.20 13.20 4.22
N TRP A 56 6.01 12.01 4.77
CA TRP A 56 6.59 10.76 4.27
C TRP A 56 5.50 9.72 3.96
N PRO A 57 5.71 8.86 2.94
CA PRO A 57 4.89 7.67 2.75
C PRO A 57 5.08 6.69 3.93
N TYR A 58 4.05 5.91 4.23
CA TYR A 58 4.09 4.89 5.30
C TYR A 58 4.87 3.65 4.85
N GLN A 59 6.20 3.79 4.76
CA GLN A 59 7.13 2.75 4.34
C GLN A 59 8.48 2.92 5.04
N ARG A 60 9.33 1.89 4.99
CA ARG A 60 10.73 2.00 5.43
C ARG A 60 11.39 3.19 4.71
N PRO A 61 12.14 4.06 5.41
CA PRO A 61 12.85 5.17 4.76
C PRO A 61 13.82 4.73 3.65
N SER A 62 14.41 3.54 3.77
CA SER A 62 15.28 2.94 2.75
C SER A 62 14.54 2.39 1.53
N PHE A 63 13.23 2.16 1.66
CA PHE A 63 12.38 1.76 0.55
C PHE A 63 11.82 3.02 -0.10
N VAL A 64 12.71 3.72 -0.82
CA VAL A 64 12.38 4.94 -1.56
C VAL A 64 11.27 4.68 -2.57
N THR A 65 10.46 5.71 -2.84
CA THR A 65 9.51 5.70 -3.95
C THR A 65 10.22 5.18 -5.20
N PRO A 66 9.75 4.08 -5.80
CA PRO A 66 10.49 3.43 -6.88
C PRO A 66 10.80 4.38 -8.04
N PRO A 67 11.97 4.26 -8.71
CA PRO A 67 12.45 5.22 -9.71
C PRO A 67 11.77 5.05 -11.08
N PHE A 68 10.44 5.04 -11.10
CA PHE A 68 9.60 4.97 -12.29
C PHE A 68 8.32 5.77 -12.10
N ALA A 69 7.60 6.07 -13.19
CA ALA A 69 6.35 6.81 -13.13
C ALA A 69 5.28 6.07 -12.31
N GLY A 70 4.50 6.80 -11.50
CA GLY A 70 3.47 6.21 -10.63
C GLY A 70 2.27 5.64 -11.40
N TYR A 71 1.89 6.24 -12.53
CA TYR A 71 0.76 5.76 -13.32
C TYR A 71 1.22 4.77 -14.41
N VAL A 72 0.68 3.56 -14.51
CA VAL A 72 -0.28 2.88 -13.60
C VAL A 72 0.44 2.12 -12.48
N SER A 73 -0.29 1.72 -11.44
CA SER A 73 0.29 0.86 -10.41
C SER A 73 0.67 -0.51 -10.96
N GLY A 74 1.97 -0.82 -10.90
CA GLY A 74 2.49 -2.14 -11.26
C GLY A 74 1.96 -3.25 -10.34
N HIS A 75 1.88 -3.01 -9.03
CA HIS A 75 1.36 -4.00 -8.08
C HIS A 75 -0.11 -4.36 -8.37
N SER A 76 -0.94 -3.35 -8.68
CA SER A 76 -2.32 -3.59 -9.09
C SER A 76 -2.41 -4.39 -10.39
N THR A 77 -1.50 -4.14 -11.33
CA THR A 77 -1.47 -4.82 -12.62
C THR A 77 -1.02 -6.28 -12.49
N PHE A 78 0.13 -6.51 -11.85
CA PHE A 78 0.71 -7.84 -11.71
C PHE A 78 -0.11 -8.75 -10.79
N SER A 79 -0.56 -8.25 -9.63
CA SER A 79 -1.35 -9.08 -8.71
C SER A 79 -2.67 -9.49 -9.35
N ARG A 80 -3.30 -8.59 -10.13
CA ARG A 80 -4.53 -8.91 -10.83
C ARG A 80 -4.31 -9.93 -11.93
N ALA A 81 -3.27 -9.76 -12.75
CA ALA A 81 -2.92 -10.74 -13.78
C ALA A 81 -2.66 -12.13 -13.16
N ALA A 82 -1.93 -12.18 -12.04
CA ALA A 82 -1.66 -13.42 -11.32
C ALA A 82 -2.96 -14.07 -10.81
N ALA A 83 -3.90 -13.30 -10.27
CA ALA A 83 -5.18 -13.83 -9.83
C ALA A 83 -6.00 -14.48 -10.96
N GLU A 84 -6.02 -13.85 -12.15
CA GLU A 84 -6.69 -14.44 -13.33
C GLU A 84 -5.98 -15.71 -13.83
N VAL A 85 -4.65 -15.72 -13.81
CA VAL A 85 -3.84 -16.89 -14.19
C VAL A 85 -4.09 -18.05 -13.23
N LEU A 86 -4.04 -17.80 -11.92
CA LEU A 86 -4.24 -18.83 -10.90
C LEU A 86 -5.65 -19.41 -10.98
N THR A 87 -6.67 -18.57 -11.17
CA THR A 87 -8.05 -19.02 -11.37
C THR A 87 -8.19 -19.98 -12.55
N GLN A 88 -7.56 -19.66 -13.68
CA GLN A 88 -7.60 -20.55 -14.85
C GLN A 88 -6.78 -21.83 -14.63
N LEU A 89 -5.63 -21.71 -13.95
CA LEU A 89 -4.75 -22.83 -13.69
C LEU A 89 -5.38 -23.86 -12.75
N THR A 90 -6.08 -23.42 -11.70
CA THR A 90 -6.77 -24.30 -10.74
C THR A 90 -8.18 -24.67 -11.17
N GLY A 91 -8.76 -23.93 -12.11
CA GLY A 91 -10.17 -24.06 -12.49
C GLY A 91 -11.15 -23.51 -11.44
N ASP A 92 -10.66 -22.80 -10.43
CA ASP A 92 -11.43 -22.30 -9.30
C ASP A 92 -10.88 -20.92 -8.84
N PRO A 93 -11.71 -19.88 -8.63
CA PRO A 93 -11.24 -18.60 -8.08
C PRO A 93 -10.76 -18.65 -6.63
N PHE A 94 -11.12 -19.69 -5.87
CA PHE A 94 -10.75 -19.86 -4.47
C PHE A 94 -9.33 -20.42 -4.33
N PHE A 95 -8.65 -20.04 -3.25
CA PHE A 95 -7.41 -20.71 -2.86
C PHE A 95 -7.68 -22.21 -2.57
N PRO A 96 -6.72 -23.12 -2.79
CA PRO A 96 -6.88 -24.52 -2.44
C PRO A 96 -7.21 -24.67 -0.95
N GLY A 97 -8.28 -25.40 -0.63
CA GLY A 97 -8.79 -25.49 0.75
C GLY A 97 -9.77 -24.38 1.14
N GLY A 98 -10.07 -23.43 0.23
CA GLY A 98 -11.08 -22.38 0.38
C GLY A 98 -10.60 -21.07 0.99
N MET A 99 -9.39 -21.03 1.55
CA MET A 99 -8.81 -19.85 2.21
C MET A 99 -7.29 -19.92 2.20
N SER A 100 -6.64 -18.78 1.99
CA SER A 100 -5.21 -18.58 2.30
C SER A 100 -5.08 -17.64 3.49
N SER A 101 -4.11 -17.88 4.36
CA SER A 101 -3.84 -17.03 5.52
C SER A 101 -2.37 -16.59 5.59
N PHE A 102 -2.15 -15.47 6.26
CA PHE A 102 -0.84 -14.97 6.67
C PHE A 102 -0.90 -14.57 8.14
N GLU A 103 -0.10 -15.23 8.98
CA GLU A 103 -0.06 -15.03 10.42
C GLU A 103 1.18 -14.22 10.81
N THR A 104 1.03 -13.32 11.76
CA THR A 104 2.14 -12.60 12.35
C THR A 104 1.90 -12.29 13.82
N ASP A 105 2.93 -12.51 14.63
CA ASP A 105 2.86 -12.26 16.07
C ASP A 105 2.91 -10.76 16.37
N ARG A 106 2.34 -10.40 17.52
CA ARG A 106 2.48 -9.09 18.14
C ARG A 106 3.94 -8.63 18.16
N ARG A 107 4.18 -7.39 17.71
CA ARG A 107 5.51 -6.74 17.59
C ARG A 107 6.50 -7.45 16.66
N ASN A 108 6.03 -8.32 15.76
CA ASN A 108 6.91 -9.17 14.95
C ASN A 108 6.61 -9.08 13.43
N PHE A 109 6.43 -7.86 12.91
CA PHE A 109 6.26 -7.67 11.46
C PHE A 109 6.75 -6.33 10.94
N LEU A 110 6.36 -5.25 11.60
CA LEU A 110 6.77 -3.91 11.20
C LEU A 110 8.24 -3.70 11.53
N VAL A 111 8.85 -2.86 10.72
CA VAL A 111 10.31 -2.77 10.55
C VAL A 111 10.76 -1.34 10.33
N PHE A 112 9.86 -0.42 10.67
CA PHE A 112 9.99 1.03 10.60
C PHE A 112 9.19 1.72 11.72
N GLU A 113 8.41 0.97 12.52
CA GLU A 113 7.87 1.31 13.83
C GLU A 113 7.38 0.02 14.52
N ASP A 114 7.08 0.06 15.82
CA ASP A 114 6.62 -1.09 16.58
C ASP A 114 5.23 -1.54 16.11
N GLY A 115 5.11 -2.83 15.80
CA GLY A 115 3.82 -3.43 15.47
C GLY A 115 3.89 -4.80 14.80
N PRO A 116 2.74 -5.50 14.71
CA PRO A 116 1.40 -5.07 15.16
C PRO A 116 1.22 -5.08 16.69
N THR A 117 0.17 -4.43 17.20
CA THR A 117 -0.12 -4.33 18.65
C THR A 117 -0.66 -5.61 19.28
N GLU A 118 -1.11 -6.56 18.45
CA GLU A 118 -1.62 -7.87 18.82
C GLU A 118 -1.23 -8.89 17.74
N ASP A 119 -1.47 -10.18 17.99
CA ASP A 119 -1.28 -11.21 16.97
C ASP A 119 -2.34 -11.01 15.86
N ILE A 120 -1.91 -11.02 14.60
CA ILE A 120 -2.77 -10.77 13.44
C ILE A 120 -2.77 -11.97 12.51
N ILE A 121 -3.96 -12.32 12.03
CA ILE A 121 -4.15 -13.25 10.91
C ILE A 121 -4.86 -12.50 9.79
N LEU A 122 -4.21 -12.41 8.64
CA LEU A 122 -4.83 -11.93 7.39
C LEU A 122 -5.32 -13.14 6.60
N GLU A 123 -6.52 -13.06 6.03
CA GLU A 123 -7.13 -14.17 5.31
C GLU A 123 -7.76 -13.71 3.99
N TRP A 124 -7.67 -14.56 2.96
CA TRP A 124 -8.21 -14.32 1.63
C TRP A 124 -8.85 -15.60 1.07
N ALA A 125 -10.13 -15.52 0.72
CA ALA A 125 -10.85 -16.66 0.16
C ALA A 125 -10.44 -16.90 -1.30
N THR A 126 -10.38 -15.83 -2.09
CA THR A 126 -10.07 -15.88 -3.52
C THR A 126 -8.73 -15.23 -3.85
N TYR A 127 -8.14 -15.63 -4.98
CA TYR A 127 -6.96 -14.94 -5.51
C TYR A 127 -7.23 -13.46 -5.79
N ARG A 128 -8.48 -13.12 -6.12
CA ARG A 128 -8.96 -11.76 -6.32
C ARG A 128 -8.91 -10.95 -5.03
N ASP A 129 -9.31 -11.51 -3.89
CA ASP A 129 -9.24 -10.83 -2.59
C ASP A 129 -7.79 -10.45 -2.23
N ALA A 130 -6.87 -11.39 -2.42
CA ALA A 130 -5.44 -11.15 -2.22
C ALA A 130 -4.88 -10.08 -3.17
N SER A 131 -5.26 -10.12 -4.45
CA SER A 131 -4.87 -9.09 -5.43
C SER A 131 -5.43 -7.71 -5.08
N ASP A 132 -6.68 -7.63 -4.63
CA ASP A 132 -7.31 -6.36 -4.27
C ASP A 132 -6.67 -5.74 -3.02
N GLN A 133 -6.32 -6.56 -2.02
CA GLN A 133 -5.58 -6.06 -0.86
C GLN A 133 -4.14 -5.66 -1.21
N CYS A 134 -3.45 -6.42 -2.07
CA CYS A 134 -2.13 -6.05 -2.59
C CYS A 134 -2.17 -4.67 -3.26
N SER A 135 -3.20 -4.41 -4.05
CA SER A 135 -3.42 -3.13 -4.72
C SER A 135 -3.68 -1.98 -3.73
N LEU A 136 -4.59 -2.19 -2.76
CA LEU A 136 -4.90 -1.20 -1.72
C LEU A 136 -3.70 -0.88 -0.82
N SER A 137 -2.82 -1.86 -0.59
CA SER A 137 -1.61 -1.67 0.23
C SER A 137 -0.71 -0.53 -0.27
N ARG A 138 -0.76 -0.21 -1.57
CA ARG A 138 0.07 0.87 -2.14
C ARG A 138 -0.52 2.26 -1.89
N ILE A 139 -1.84 2.33 -1.71
CA ILE A 139 -2.55 3.54 -1.28
C ILE A 139 -2.30 3.75 0.21
N TRP A 140 -2.46 2.71 1.03
CA TRP A 140 -2.18 2.79 2.47
C TRP A 140 -0.71 3.11 2.76
N GLY A 141 0.22 2.57 1.95
CA GLY A 141 1.63 2.89 1.99
C GLY A 141 1.99 4.28 1.43
N GLY A 142 1.04 5.05 0.90
CA GLY A 142 1.25 6.44 0.47
C GLY A 142 2.02 6.63 -0.84
N ILE A 143 2.15 5.62 -1.69
CA ILE A 143 2.98 5.70 -2.92
C ILE A 143 2.20 5.59 -4.23
N HIS A 144 0.90 5.33 -4.16
CA HIS A 144 -0.02 5.47 -5.29
C HIS A 144 -1.29 6.20 -4.84
N PRO A 145 -1.75 7.24 -5.55
CA PRO A 145 -3.12 7.71 -5.43
C PRO A 145 -4.12 6.67 -5.97
N PRO A 146 -5.40 6.72 -5.56
CA PRO A 146 -6.44 5.80 -6.06
C PRO A 146 -6.60 5.77 -7.59
N ALA A 147 -6.23 6.84 -8.27
CA ALA A 147 -6.28 6.94 -9.73
C ALA A 147 -5.31 5.98 -10.45
N ASP A 148 -4.22 5.57 -9.79
CA ASP A 148 -3.21 4.67 -10.37
C ASP A 148 -3.64 3.19 -10.29
N ASP A 149 -4.56 2.88 -9.38
CA ASP A 149 -4.92 1.52 -9.00
C ASP A 149 -5.88 0.85 -10.00
N ILE A 150 -7.08 1.42 -10.16
CA ILE A 150 -8.14 0.82 -10.97
C ILE A 150 -7.70 0.55 -12.41
N PRO A 151 -7.04 1.48 -13.12
CA PRO A 151 -6.53 1.21 -14.47
C PRO A 151 -5.53 0.05 -14.51
N GLY A 152 -4.66 -0.08 -13.50
CA GLY A 152 -3.76 -1.21 -13.37
C GLY A 152 -4.50 -2.54 -13.24
N ARG A 153 -5.54 -2.61 -12.39
CA ARG A 153 -6.40 -3.80 -12.28
C ARG A 153 -7.10 -4.12 -13.60
N LEU A 154 -7.63 -3.11 -14.30
CA LEU A 154 -8.27 -3.29 -15.61
C LEU A 154 -7.31 -3.89 -16.66
N ILE A 155 -6.04 -3.49 -16.63
CA ILE A 155 -4.99 -4.06 -17.49
C ILE A 155 -4.71 -5.51 -17.07
N GLY A 156 -4.51 -5.75 -15.77
CA GLY A 156 -4.30 -7.08 -15.20
C GLY A 156 -5.34 -8.12 -15.62
N MET A 157 -6.62 -7.71 -15.60
CA MET A 157 -7.76 -8.57 -16.00
C MET A 157 -7.71 -9.00 -17.46
N LYS A 158 -7.02 -8.26 -18.33
CA LYS A 158 -6.87 -8.59 -19.75
C LYS A 158 -5.61 -9.40 -20.01
N ILE A 159 -4.49 -9.00 -19.41
CA ILE A 159 -3.20 -9.63 -19.67
C ILE A 159 -3.10 -11.03 -19.06
N GLY A 160 -3.74 -11.28 -17.91
CA GLY A 160 -3.71 -12.59 -17.24
C GLY A 160 -4.28 -13.70 -18.13
N PRO A 161 -5.54 -13.59 -18.61
CA PRO A 161 -6.13 -14.53 -19.55
C PRO A 161 -5.34 -14.67 -20.85
N ALA A 162 -4.93 -13.55 -21.46
CA ALA A 162 -4.15 -13.58 -22.69
C ALA A 162 -2.81 -14.32 -22.53
N ALA A 163 -2.11 -14.11 -21.43
CA ALA A 163 -0.85 -14.80 -21.14
C ALA A 163 -1.06 -16.30 -20.88
N PHE A 164 -2.14 -16.67 -20.18
CA PHE A 164 -2.47 -18.06 -19.91
C PHE A 164 -2.82 -18.82 -21.20
N THR A 165 -3.68 -18.25 -22.05
CA THR A 165 -4.02 -18.85 -23.36
C THR A 165 -2.78 -19.03 -24.22
N LEU A 166 -1.91 -18.01 -24.32
CA LEU A 166 -0.67 -18.13 -25.08
C LEU A 166 0.24 -19.24 -24.54
N ALA A 167 0.33 -19.39 -23.21
CA ALA A 167 1.09 -20.46 -22.60
C ALA A 167 0.49 -21.85 -22.96
N GLN A 168 -0.83 -21.99 -22.93
CA GLN A 168 -1.51 -23.22 -23.34
C GLN A 168 -1.22 -23.58 -24.80
N ASP A 169 -1.26 -22.61 -25.71
CA ASP A 169 -0.97 -22.84 -27.13
C ASP A 169 0.45 -23.43 -27.33
N TYR A 170 1.43 -22.94 -26.56
CA TYR A 170 2.78 -23.50 -26.57
C TYR A 170 2.85 -24.90 -25.97
N PHE A 171 2.11 -25.18 -24.89
CA PHE A 171 2.09 -26.52 -24.27
C PHE A 171 1.42 -27.57 -25.17
N GLU A 172 0.39 -27.17 -25.91
CA GLU A 172 -0.36 -28.06 -26.80
C GLU A 172 0.27 -28.18 -28.20
N GLY A 173 1.24 -27.31 -28.53
CA GLY A 173 1.89 -27.28 -29.83
C GLY A 173 1.00 -26.73 -30.94
N THR A 174 0.09 -25.82 -30.60
CA THR A 174 -0.88 -25.19 -31.52
C THR A 174 -0.47 -23.79 -31.99
N ASN A 175 0.70 -23.31 -31.56
CA ASN A 175 1.29 -22.02 -31.94
C ASN A 175 2.03 -22.04 -33.27
#